data_AF-A0A0Q8R7Q6-F1
#
_entry.id   AF-A0A0Q8R7Q6-F1
#
_cell.length_a   1.000
_cell.length_b   1.000
_cell.length_c   1.000
_cell.angle_alpha   90.00
_cell.angle_beta   90.00
_cell.angle_gamma   90.00
#
_symmetry.space_group_name_H-M   'P 1'
#
loop_
_entity.id
_entity.type
_entity.pdbx_description
1 polymer ?
#
loop_
_entity_poly.entity_id
_entity_poly.type
_entity_poly.pdbx_seq_one_letter_code
_entity_poly.pdbx_strand_id
1 'polypeptide(L)'
;MEQAMQVHIFRGPGRIFGFTAQPSGENLPQKYAPWAEFKTIELRRDEHTPGVDSNECLSDIETYGVHVTDAHARITEDAMR
;
A
#
# COMPACT_ATOMS: atom_id res chain seq x y z
N MET A 1 9.51 -6.38 -20.89
CA MET A 1 8.17 -5.79 -20.66
C MET A 1 8.16 -5.36 -19.21
N GLU A 2 8.37 -4.07 -18.98
CA GLU A 2 8.42 -3.46 -17.64
C GLU A 2 7.01 -3.49 -17.04
N GLN A 3 6.79 -4.29 -15.99
CA GLN A 3 5.50 -4.33 -15.30
C GLN A 3 5.46 -3.20 -14.28
N ALA A 4 5.06 -2.04 -14.74
CA ALA A 4 4.71 -0.91 -13.89
C ALA A 4 3.29 -1.11 -13.37
N MET A 5 3.12 -1.03 -12.06
CA MET A 5 1.83 -1.24 -11.39
C MET A 5 1.40 0.07 -10.74
N GLN A 6 0.19 0.49 -11.04
CA GLN A 6 -0.41 1.66 -10.43
C GLN A 6 -0.88 1.32 -9.01
N VAL A 7 -0.33 2.02 -8.03
CA VAL A 7 -0.61 1.84 -6.61
C VAL A 7 -1.22 3.11 -6.05
N HIS A 8 -2.44 2.96 -5.52
CA HIS A 8 -3.21 3.99 -4.86
C HIS A 8 -2.86 3.99 -3.36
N ILE A 9 -2.44 5.15 -2.87
CA ILE A 9 -2.06 5.36 -1.48
C ILE A 9 -3.19 6.05 -0.76
N PHE A 10 -3.62 5.45 0.33
CA PHE A 10 -4.61 5.96 1.25
C PHE A 10 -3.98 6.20 2.62
N ARG A 11 -4.40 7.26 3.29
CA ARG A 11 -4.00 7.57 4.66
C ARG A 11 -5.14 7.22 5.62
N GLY A 12 -4.84 6.44 6.63
CA GLY A 12 -5.73 6.15 7.74
C GLY A 12 -5.59 7.17 8.87
N PRO A 13 -6.25 6.94 10.02
CA PRO A 13 -6.04 7.73 11.22
C PRO A 13 -4.60 7.55 11.75
N GLY A 14 -4.00 8.63 12.25
CA GLY A 14 -2.64 8.62 12.78
C GLY A 14 -1.57 8.72 11.69
N ARG A 15 -0.68 7.73 11.61
CA ARG A 15 0.44 7.65 10.65
C ARG A 15 0.38 6.38 9.79
N ILE A 16 -0.84 5.90 9.56
CA ILE A 16 -1.10 4.68 8.82
C ILE A 16 -1.28 5.00 7.35
N PHE A 17 -0.56 4.29 6.50
CA PHE A 17 -0.65 4.37 5.05
C PHE A 17 -0.99 3.00 4.48
N GLY A 18 -2.06 2.94 3.71
CA GLY A 18 -2.49 1.78 2.96
C GLY A 18 -2.16 1.97 1.49
N PHE A 19 -1.58 0.97 0.87
CA PHE A 19 -1.18 0.92 -0.53
C PHE A 19 -1.98 -0.20 -1.17
N THR A 20 -2.66 0.09 -2.28
CA THR A 20 -3.50 -0.88 -2.96
C THR A 20 -3.48 -0.68 -4.47
N ALA A 21 -3.68 -1.76 -5.22
CA ALA A 21 -3.89 -1.71 -6.66
C ALA A 21 -5.24 -1.10 -7.05
N GLN A 22 -6.18 -1.05 -6.10
CA GLN A 22 -7.56 -0.69 -6.37
C GLN A 22 -7.79 0.82 -6.21
N PRO A 23 -8.32 1.52 -7.22
CA PRO A 23 -8.56 2.95 -7.14
C PRO A 23 -9.57 3.33 -6.06
N SER A 24 -10.50 2.42 -5.72
CA SER A 24 -11.51 2.67 -4.68
C SER A 24 -10.99 2.43 -3.25
N GLY A 25 -9.84 1.77 -3.07
CA GLY A 25 -9.35 1.40 -1.74
C GLY A 25 -10.25 0.39 -0.98
N GLU A 26 -11.15 -0.30 -1.67
CA GLU A 26 -12.19 -1.15 -1.05
C GLU A 26 -11.62 -2.39 -0.34
N ASN A 27 -10.42 -2.83 -0.70
CA ASN A 27 -9.74 -3.93 -0.01
C ASN A 27 -8.95 -3.49 1.24
N LEU A 28 -8.95 -2.20 1.57
CA LEU A 28 -8.23 -1.74 2.73
C LEU A 28 -8.94 -2.16 4.02
N PRO A 29 -8.18 -2.54 5.07
CA PRO A 29 -8.76 -3.04 6.30
C PRO A 29 -9.60 -1.96 7.00
N GLN A 30 -10.85 -2.28 7.32
CA GLN A 30 -11.77 -1.37 7.99
C GLN A 30 -11.29 -0.95 9.39
N LYS A 31 -10.37 -1.73 9.99
CA LYS A 31 -9.73 -1.43 11.28
C LYS A 31 -9.06 -0.04 11.31
N TYR A 32 -8.57 0.44 10.18
CA TYR A 32 -7.97 1.77 10.04
C TYR A 32 -8.78 2.68 9.11
N ALA A 33 -10.06 2.38 8.90
CA ALA A 33 -10.98 3.35 8.34
C ALA A 33 -11.23 4.49 9.36
N PRO A 34 -11.54 5.72 8.91
CA PRO A 34 -11.73 6.11 7.51
C PRO A 34 -10.41 6.29 6.77
N TRP A 35 -10.32 5.67 5.59
CA TRP A 35 -9.22 5.87 4.65
C TRP A 35 -9.51 7.11 3.81
N ALA A 36 -8.55 8.01 3.70
CA ALA A 36 -8.61 9.13 2.78
C ALA A 36 -7.60 8.90 1.65
N GLU A 37 -8.03 9.07 0.40
CA GLU A 37 -7.12 9.03 -0.74
C GLU A 37 -6.03 10.09 -0.55
N PHE A 38 -4.77 9.68 -0.69
CA PHE A 38 -3.63 10.56 -0.52
C PHE A 38 -2.99 10.91 -1.86
N LYS A 39 -2.52 9.89 -2.58
CA LYS A 39 -1.98 10.02 -3.95
C LYS A 39 -1.92 8.68 -4.63
N THR A 40 -1.79 8.68 -5.94
CA THR A 40 -1.52 7.48 -6.73
C THR A 40 -0.10 7.57 -7.27
N ILE A 41 0.66 6.48 -7.16
CA ILE A 41 2.01 6.37 -7.70
C ILE A 41 2.10 5.13 -8.60
N GLU A 42 3.03 5.17 -9.54
CA GLU A 42 3.40 4.00 -10.32
C GLU A 42 4.62 3.35 -9.65
N LEU A 43 4.50 2.09 -9.23
CA LEU A 43 5.61 1.31 -8.69
C LEU A 43 6.10 0.30 -9.72
N ARG A 44 7.41 0.12 -9.76
CA ARG A 44 8.07 -0.83 -10.67
C ARG A 44 8.93 -1.79 -9.85
N ARG A 45 8.84 -3.08 -10.17
CA ARG A 45 9.79 -4.08 -9.66
C ARG A 45 11.20 -3.67 -10.08
N ASP A 46 12.16 -3.84 -9.18
CA ASP A 46 13.57 -3.45 -9.39
C ASP A 46 13.84 -1.92 -9.42
N GLU A 47 12.84 -1.07 -9.21
CA GLU A 47 13.04 0.39 -9.14
C GLU A 47 13.08 0.88 -7.68
N HIS A 48 14.12 1.64 -7.34
CA HIS A 48 14.28 2.21 -6.00
C HIS A 48 13.39 3.45 -5.85
N THR A 49 12.29 3.31 -5.11
CA THR A 49 11.44 4.44 -4.73
C THR A 49 11.83 4.92 -3.33
N PRO A 50 12.24 6.19 -3.14
CA PRO A 50 12.66 6.67 -1.84
C PRO A 50 11.51 6.59 -0.82
N GLY A 51 11.74 5.83 0.25
CA GLY A 51 10.80 5.66 1.36
C GLY A 51 9.77 4.54 1.20
N VAL A 52 9.81 3.77 0.10
CA VAL A 52 9.00 2.54 -0.03
C VAL A 52 9.79 1.47 -0.79
N ASP A 53 9.85 0.26 -0.24
CA ASP A 53 10.40 -0.89 -0.94
C ASP A 53 9.39 -1.36 -1.98
N SER A 54 9.58 -0.96 -3.25
CA SER A 54 8.68 -1.32 -4.35
C SER A 54 8.45 -2.84 -4.45
N ASN A 55 9.51 -3.64 -4.26
CA ASN A 55 9.40 -5.10 -4.30
C ASN A 55 8.53 -5.65 -3.16
N GLU A 56 8.72 -5.17 -1.92
CA GLU A 56 7.92 -5.58 -0.76
C GLU A 56 6.46 -5.13 -0.91
N CYS A 57 6.25 -3.87 -1.31
CA CYS A 57 4.92 -3.32 -1.54
C CYS A 57 4.15 -4.12 -2.59
N LEU A 58 4.78 -4.41 -3.74
CA LEU A 58 4.16 -5.22 -4.79
C LEU A 58 3.93 -6.65 -4.34
N SER A 59 4.87 -7.27 -3.62
CA SER A 59 4.71 -8.63 -3.09
C SER A 59 3.58 -8.72 -2.06
N ASP A 60 3.42 -7.73 -1.19
CA ASP A 60 2.30 -7.65 -0.24
C ASP A 60 0.98 -7.42 -0.95
N ILE A 61 0.93 -6.54 -1.96
CA ILE A 61 -0.28 -6.34 -2.77
C ILE A 61 -0.65 -7.62 -3.51
N GLU A 62 0.31 -8.41 -3.99
CA GLU A 62 0.05 -9.71 -4.63
C GLU A 62 -0.38 -10.79 -3.63
N THR A 63 0.14 -10.75 -2.39
CA THR A 63 -0.12 -11.78 -1.37
C THR A 63 -1.42 -11.51 -0.59
N TYR A 64 -1.62 -10.26 -0.16
CA TYR A 64 -2.72 -9.82 0.71
C TYR A 64 -3.73 -8.93 -0.02
N GLY A 65 -3.42 -8.46 -1.23
CA GLY A 65 -4.22 -7.46 -1.96
C GLY A 65 -3.85 -6.02 -1.60
N VAL A 66 -3.20 -5.80 -0.45
CA VAL A 66 -2.85 -4.49 0.10
C VAL A 66 -1.49 -4.55 0.80
N HIS A 67 -0.84 -3.41 0.90
CA HIS A 67 0.32 -3.21 1.75
C HIS A 67 0.01 -2.09 2.75
N VAL A 68 0.21 -2.30 4.04
CA VAL A 68 -0.11 -1.31 5.08
C VAL A 68 1.12 -1.04 5.93
N THR A 69 1.42 0.24 6.15
CA THR A 69 2.52 0.69 6.99
C THR A 69 2.05 1.67 8.06
N ASP A 70 2.68 1.64 9.23
CA ASP A 70 2.51 2.62 10.29
C ASP A 70 3.86 3.29 10.56
N ALA A 71 3.98 4.59 10.27
CA ALA A 71 5.21 5.35 10.49
C ALA A 71 6.50 4.68 9.94
N HIS A 72 6.42 4.05 8.76
CA HIS A 72 7.46 3.24 8.09
C HIS A 72 7.66 1.81 8.62
N ALA A 73 6.89 1.35 9.60
CA ALA A 73 6.85 -0.06 9.98
C ALA A 73 5.82 -0.80 9.13
N ARG A 74 6.22 -1.93 8.53
CA ARG A 74 5.31 -2.84 7.83
C ARG A 74 4.37 -3.50 8.83
N ILE A 75 3.07 -3.19 8.73
CA ILE A 75 2.00 -3.75 9.59
C ILE A 75 0.94 -4.51 8.78
N THR A 76 1.19 -4.80 7.50
CA THR A 76 0.25 -5.51 6.61
C THR A 76 -0.29 -6.80 7.26
N GLU A 77 0.57 -7.57 7.90
CA GLU A 77 0.19 -8.82 8.56
C GLU A 77 -0.72 -8.58 9.79
N ASP A 78 -0.48 -7.55 10.60
CA ASP A 78 -1.36 -7.17 11.72
C ASP A 78 -2.68 -6.58 11.24
N ALA A 79 -2.62 -5.85 10.12
CA ALA A 79 -3.76 -5.22 9.48
C ALA A 79 -4.74 -6.23 8.89
N MET A 80 -4.22 -7.37 8.41
CA MET A 80 -4.98 -8.46 7.78
C MET A 80 -5.37 -9.58 8.76
N ARG A 81 -4.94 -9.49 10.03
CA ARG A 81 -5.26 -10.45 11.09
C ARG A 81 -6.50 -10.03 11.89
#